data_AF-A0A973CYM0-F1
#
_entry.id   AF-A0A973CYM0-F1
#
_cell.length_a   1.000
_cell.length_b   1.000
_cell.length_c   1.000
_cell.angle_alpha   90.00
_cell.angle_beta   90.00
_cell.angle_gamma   90.00
#
_symmetry.space_group_name_H-M   'P 1'
#
loop_
_entity.id
_entity.type
_entity.pdbx_description
1 polymer ?
#
loop_
_entity_poly.entity_id
_entity_poly.type
_entity_poly.pdbx_seq_one_letter_code
_entity_poly.pdbx_strand_id
1 'polypeptide(L)'
;AVETAAACVLLTNVFHRYGHRYANRGYRYALIDSGHIGENLRLATAAEGLGVFTALRFRDDALNALLGIDGREEAVCALHCLGRPGQGGVGLPVRAFEEAQRSADFQPGPAWSTPEIFHAATSLVPGEGAPPPAATAKRAALPDAAALPLREPPERSVAWAIRERRSTRRFSDAAVSLADLAYLLSLAQGNPAARLAPGVELRIVAHRIRGLEPGIYRYRADVHQLVAFRKGDLRGPLRRVCLGQDKAERAAAGVAMVADIGAASAAGDRLYRDQLLESGAIGQRLYLGAEAIGLSARNLAAFFDDSLNGLLGVDGRREAVIHLTMLGAGD
;
A
#
# COMPACT_ATOMS: atom_id res chain seq x y z
N ALA A 1 7.81 23.27 -1.60
CA ALA A 1 6.75 22.53 -0.87
C ALA A 1 6.80 22.85 0.61
N VAL A 2 7.85 22.42 1.33
CA VAL A 2 7.97 22.62 2.79
C VAL A 2 7.94 24.10 3.16
N GLU A 3 8.71 24.95 2.48
CA GLU A 3 8.79 26.40 2.75
C GLU A 3 7.45 27.14 2.59
N THR A 4 6.57 26.63 1.73
CA THR A 4 5.30 27.25 1.38
C THR A 4 4.11 26.54 2.02
N ALA A 5 4.34 25.47 2.77
CA ALA A 5 3.30 24.73 3.45
C ALA A 5 2.81 25.53 4.66
N ALA A 6 1.49 25.50 4.90
CA ALA A 6 0.91 26.07 6.10
C ALA A 6 1.16 25.19 7.32
N ALA A 7 1.27 23.87 7.12
CA ALA A 7 1.58 22.90 8.17
C ALA A 7 2.28 21.67 7.60
N CYS A 8 3.09 21.01 8.43
CA CYS A 8 3.72 19.73 8.13
C CYS A 8 3.31 18.71 9.19
N VAL A 9 2.83 17.55 8.76
CA VAL A 9 2.52 16.39 9.61
C VAL A 9 3.56 15.32 9.34
N LEU A 10 4.29 14.93 10.38
CA LEU A 10 5.29 13.87 10.33
C LEU A 10 4.69 12.62 10.97
N LEU A 11 4.64 11.51 10.23
CA LEU A 11 4.21 10.22 10.77
C LEU A 11 5.45 9.47 11.25
N THR A 12 5.50 9.20 12.56
CA THR A 12 6.55 8.39 13.19
C THR A 12 6.04 6.98 13.49
N ASN A 13 6.96 6.02 13.56
CA ASN A 13 6.68 4.70 14.09
C ASN A 13 7.56 4.40 15.28
N VAL A 14 6.94 3.96 16.37
CA VAL A 14 7.61 3.41 17.55
C VAL A 14 7.71 1.89 17.37
N PHE A 15 8.84 1.39 16.87
CA PHE A 15 8.93 0.02 16.34
C PHE A 15 8.71 -1.07 17.40
N HIS A 16 9.10 -0.84 18.66
CA HIS A 16 8.91 -1.81 19.74
C HIS A 16 7.42 -2.16 19.97
N ARG A 17 6.49 -1.23 19.70
CA ARG A 17 5.03 -1.46 19.83
C ARG A 17 4.54 -2.57 18.90
N TYR A 18 5.18 -2.71 17.74
CA TYR A 18 4.91 -3.79 16.80
C TYR A 18 5.76 -5.02 17.10
N GLY A 19 7.04 -4.82 17.47
CA GLY A 19 7.99 -5.89 17.76
C GLY A 19 7.52 -6.83 18.87
N HIS A 20 6.89 -6.31 19.93
CA HIS A 20 6.37 -7.13 21.03
C HIS A 20 5.39 -8.21 20.58
N ARG A 21 4.54 -7.90 19.59
CA ARG A 21 3.49 -8.82 19.11
C ARG A 21 3.89 -9.57 17.84
N TYR A 22 4.68 -8.94 16.98
CA TYR A 22 4.91 -9.41 15.60
C TYR A 22 6.38 -9.68 15.29
N ALA A 23 7.27 -9.52 16.27
CA ALA A 23 8.72 -9.68 16.13
C ALA A 23 9.23 -8.95 14.86
N ASN A 24 9.99 -9.65 14.03
CA ASN A 24 10.61 -9.09 12.83
C ASN A 24 9.60 -8.62 11.77
N ARG A 25 8.37 -9.14 11.78
CA ARG A 25 7.31 -8.72 10.84
C ARG A 25 6.71 -7.37 11.23
N GLY A 26 6.96 -6.90 12.45
CA GLY A 26 6.44 -5.64 12.97
C GLY A 26 6.80 -4.43 12.09
N TYR A 27 7.95 -4.46 11.42
CA TYR A 27 8.36 -3.38 10.51
C TYR A 27 7.41 -3.22 9.31
N ARG A 28 6.98 -4.33 8.70
CA ARG A 28 6.01 -4.30 7.58
C ARG A 28 4.69 -3.71 8.04
N TYR A 29 4.21 -4.10 9.22
CA TYR A 29 2.93 -3.65 9.75
C TYR A 29 2.95 -2.16 10.13
N ALA A 30 4.05 -1.69 10.73
CA ALA A 30 4.24 -0.29 11.04
C ALA A 30 4.11 0.62 9.81
N LEU A 31 4.75 0.23 8.70
CA LEU A 31 4.72 1.00 7.46
C LEU A 31 3.38 0.89 6.72
N ILE A 32 2.75 -0.30 6.71
CA ILE A 32 1.40 -0.46 6.16
C ILE A 32 0.41 0.42 6.94
N ASP A 33 0.42 0.38 8.27
CA ASP A 33 -0.48 1.19 9.11
C ASP A 33 -0.23 2.70 8.92
N SER A 34 1.04 3.10 8.74
CA SER A 34 1.38 4.48 8.38
C SER A 34 0.83 4.90 7.02
N GLY A 35 0.85 3.99 6.04
CA GLY A 35 0.23 4.20 4.73
C GLY A 35 -1.28 4.41 4.86
N HIS A 36 -1.95 3.65 5.73
CA HIS A 36 -3.37 3.84 6.03
C HIS A 36 -3.68 5.22 6.63
N ILE A 37 -2.90 5.63 7.63
CA ILE A 37 -3.07 6.92 8.31
C ILE A 37 -2.77 8.07 7.34
N GLY A 38 -1.67 7.98 6.61
CA GLY A 38 -1.25 8.99 5.63
C GLY A 38 -2.29 9.20 4.54
N GLU A 39 -2.92 8.11 4.05
CA GLU A 39 -3.95 8.25 3.02
C GLU A 39 -5.24 8.90 3.54
N ASN A 40 -5.63 8.66 4.80
CA ASN A 40 -6.72 9.44 5.41
C ASN A 40 -6.42 10.93 5.41
N LEU A 41 -5.21 11.32 5.81
CA LEU A 41 -4.80 12.72 5.81
C LEU A 41 -4.86 13.31 4.41
N ARG A 42 -4.33 12.59 3.41
CA ARG A 42 -4.29 13.05 2.01
C ARG A 42 -5.69 13.22 1.43
N LEU A 43 -6.56 12.23 1.61
CA LEU A 43 -7.94 12.27 1.11
C LEU A 43 -8.78 13.32 1.84
N ALA A 44 -8.64 13.46 3.16
CA ALA A 44 -9.30 14.51 3.92
C ALA A 44 -8.83 15.91 3.47
N THR A 45 -7.53 16.10 3.26
CA THR A 45 -6.98 17.38 2.77
C THR A 45 -7.54 17.74 1.40
N ALA A 46 -7.56 16.78 0.47
CA ALA A 46 -8.12 16.98 -0.86
C ALA A 46 -9.63 17.29 -0.81
N ALA A 47 -10.39 16.64 0.08
CA ALA A 47 -11.82 16.88 0.24
C ALA A 47 -12.16 18.30 0.73
N GLU A 48 -11.25 18.93 1.48
CA GLU A 48 -11.36 20.32 1.95
C GLU A 48 -10.83 21.35 0.93
N GLY A 49 -10.48 20.92 -0.29
CA GLY A 49 -9.93 21.80 -1.32
C GLY A 49 -8.50 22.29 -1.03
N LEU A 50 -7.81 21.65 -0.10
CA LEU A 50 -6.43 21.95 0.25
C LEU A 50 -5.45 21.11 -0.57
N GLY A 51 -4.23 21.62 -0.71
CA GLY A 51 -3.12 20.90 -1.33
C GLY A 51 -2.34 20.09 -0.30
N VAL A 52 -1.94 18.88 -0.68
CA VAL A 52 -1.03 18.03 0.09
C VAL A 52 0.14 17.58 -0.78
N PHE A 53 1.36 17.82 -0.30
CA PHE A 53 2.57 17.20 -0.82
C PHE A 53 3.02 16.13 0.17
N THR A 54 3.29 14.92 -0.31
CA THR A 54 3.79 13.82 0.54
C THR A 54 5.19 13.45 0.11
N ALA A 55 6.12 13.41 1.06
CA ALA A 55 7.47 12.94 0.87
C ALA A 55 7.72 11.70 1.74
N LEU A 56 8.17 10.63 1.10
CA LEU A 56 8.67 9.42 1.77
C LEU A 56 10.20 9.36 1.82
N ARG A 57 10.85 10.26 1.07
CA ARG A 57 12.29 10.37 0.94
C ARG A 57 12.72 11.73 1.46
N PHE A 58 13.57 11.69 2.48
CA PHE A 58 14.07 12.82 3.25
C PHE A 58 15.30 12.36 4.02
N ARG A 59 16.11 13.31 4.52
CA ARG A 59 17.22 13.00 5.43
C ARG A 59 16.64 12.54 6.77
N ASP A 60 16.59 11.22 7.01
CA ASP A 60 15.95 10.63 8.18
C ASP A 60 16.51 11.24 9.48
N ASP A 61 17.84 11.28 9.65
CA ASP A 61 18.49 11.87 10.82
C ASP A 61 18.08 13.33 11.07
N ALA A 62 17.91 14.13 10.01
CA ALA A 62 17.57 15.54 10.15
C ALA A 62 16.13 15.73 10.65
N LEU A 63 15.19 14.93 10.13
CA LEU A 63 13.80 14.98 10.60
C LEU A 63 13.65 14.35 12.00
N ASN A 64 14.39 13.28 12.29
CA ASN A 64 14.40 12.67 13.62
C ASN A 64 14.95 13.65 14.67
N ALA A 65 16.08 14.31 14.37
CA ALA A 65 16.65 15.34 15.25
C ALA A 65 15.70 16.53 15.45
N LEU A 66 14.97 16.96 14.41
CA LEU A 66 13.98 18.03 14.51
C LEU A 66 12.86 17.69 15.50
N LEU A 67 12.44 16.42 15.59
CA LEU A 67 11.43 15.95 16.53
C LEU A 67 12.00 15.55 17.90
N GLY A 68 13.33 15.54 18.07
CA GLY A 68 13.98 15.07 19.29
C GLY A 68 13.84 13.56 19.53
N ILE A 69 13.68 12.77 18.46
CA ILE A 69 13.59 11.30 18.51
C ILE A 69 14.89 10.65 18.02
N ASP A 70 15.15 9.42 18.48
CA ASP A 70 16.45 8.75 18.27
C ASP A 70 16.67 8.19 16.86
N GLY A 71 15.61 8.08 16.05
CA GLY A 71 15.66 7.48 14.71
C GLY A 71 15.90 5.96 14.72
N ARG A 72 15.89 5.33 15.89
CA ARG A 72 16.11 3.90 16.09
C ARG A 72 14.86 3.25 16.68
N GLU A 73 14.46 3.61 17.89
CA GLU A 73 13.24 3.12 18.52
C GLU A 73 12.00 3.81 17.96
N GLU A 74 12.12 5.11 17.69
CA GLU A 74 11.12 5.91 17.02
C GLU A 74 11.73 6.68 15.85
N ALA A 75 11.11 6.58 14.68
CA ALA A 75 11.60 7.27 13.49
C ALA A 75 10.50 7.79 12.58
N VAL A 76 10.76 8.91 11.91
CA VAL A 76 9.89 9.46 10.87
C VAL A 76 9.84 8.52 9.67
N CYS A 77 8.64 8.17 9.24
CA CYS A 77 8.41 7.27 8.10
C CYS A 77 7.70 7.96 6.92
N ALA A 78 7.01 9.08 7.16
CA ALA A 78 6.40 9.89 6.10
C ALA A 78 6.26 11.35 6.54
N LEU A 79 6.37 12.28 5.58
CA LEU A 79 6.12 13.71 5.76
C LEU A 79 4.98 14.15 4.84
N HIS A 80 3.96 14.79 5.40
CA HIS A 80 2.85 15.39 4.66
C HIS A 80 2.84 16.90 4.89
N CYS A 81 3.06 17.67 3.83
CA CYS A 81 3.02 19.13 3.84
C CYS A 81 1.67 19.60 3.30
N LEU A 82 0.91 20.34 4.11
CA LEU A 82 -0.43 20.83 3.80
C LEU A 82 -0.41 22.33 3.55
N GLY A 83 -1.21 22.81 2.60
CA GLY A 83 -1.36 24.24 2.34
C GLY A 83 -2.43 24.54 1.31
N ARG A 84 -2.49 25.79 0.85
CA ARG A 84 -3.34 26.13 -0.30
C ARG A 84 -2.68 25.62 -1.59
N PRO A 85 -3.44 25.06 -2.53
CA PRO A 85 -2.91 24.74 -3.85
C PRO A 85 -2.31 25.99 -4.50
N GLY A 86 -1.05 25.93 -4.92
CA GLY A 86 -0.43 27.00 -5.70
C GLY A 86 -1.00 27.06 -7.12
N GLN A 87 -0.92 28.22 -7.79
CA GLN A 87 -1.33 28.37 -9.19
C GLN A 87 -0.31 27.80 -10.21
N GLY A 88 0.82 27.26 -9.73
CA GLY A 88 1.83 26.60 -10.56
C GLY A 88 1.51 25.11 -10.76
N GLY A 89 1.77 24.60 -11.97
CA GLY A 89 1.51 23.21 -12.34
C GLY A 89 2.16 22.16 -11.43
N VAL A 90 1.70 20.91 -11.59
CA VAL A 90 2.13 19.72 -10.83
C VAL A 90 3.62 19.44 -11.10
N GLY A 91 4.50 20.13 -10.40
CA GLY A 91 5.92 20.09 -10.68
C GLY A 91 6.68 21.07 -9.79
N LEU A 92 6.67 20.82 -8.48
CA LEU A 92 7.71 21.41 -7.66
C LEU A 92 9.03 20.75 -8.09
N PRO A 93 10.07 21.52 -8.44
CA PRO A 93 11.40 20.96 -8.57
C PRO A 93 11.73 20.37 -7.20
N VAL A 94 11.76 19.04 -7.12
CA VAL A 94 12.43 18.35 -6.02
C VAL A 94 13.88 18.78 -6.20
N ARG A 95 14.37 19.69 -5.34
CA ARG A 95 15.81 19.74 -5.11
C ARG A 95 16.13 18.39 -4.49
N ALA A 96 16.40 17.42 -5.34
CA ALA A 96 17.02 16.19 -4.93
C ALA A 96 18.35 16.64 -4.33
N PHE A 97 18.46 16.56 -2.99
CA PHE A 97 19.80 16.39 -2.47
C PHE A 97 20.25 15.04 -2.97
N GLU A 98 21.52 14.91 -3.33
CA GLU A 98 22.07 13.61 -3.64
C GLU A 98 21.97 12.75 -2.36
N GLU A 99 21.19 11.67 -2.45
CA GLU A 99 20.88 10.81 -1.32
C GLU A 99 21.63 9.49 -1.50
N ALA A 100 22.50 9.13 -0.55
CA ALA A 100 23.00 7.77 -0.45
C ALA A 100 22.17 6.97 0.55
N GLN A 101 22.04 5.67 0.32
CA GLN A 101 21.49 4.75 1.30
C GLN A 101 22.61 4.19 2.16
N ARG A 102 22.31 3.95 3.45
CA ARG A 102 23.28 3.37 4.39
C ARG A 102 23.60 1.90 4.14
N SER A 103 22.82 1.18 3.31
CA SER A 103 22.81 -0.29 3.30
C SER A 103 24.15 -0.94 2.95
N ALA A 104 24.99 -0.32 2.12
CA ALA A 104 26.28 -0.89 1.72
C ALA A 104 27.28 -1.05 2.87
N ASP A 105 27.32 -0.11 3.82
CA ASP A 105 28.33 -0.05 4.89
C ASP A 105 27.72 -0.08 6.30
N PHE A 106 26.41 -0.28 6.42
CA PHE A 106 25.74 -0.26 7.72
C PHE A 106 26.07 -1.50 8.56
N GLN A 107 26.66 -1.27 9.74
CA GLN A 107 26.94 -2.30 10.73
C GLN A 107 25.96 -2.14 11.90
N PRO A 108 25.03 -3.10 12.11
CA PRO A 108 24.09 -3.03 13.22
C PRO A 108 24.78 -3.31 14.56
N GLY A 109 24.31 -2.68 15.63
CA GLY A 109 24.77 -2.99 16.97
C GLY A 109 24.22 -4.34 17.48
N PRO A 110 24.87 -4.97 18.48
CA PRO A 110 24.52 -6.32 18.93
C PRO A 110 23.13 -6.45 19.58
N ALA A 111 22.56 -5.35 20.06
CA ALA A 111 21.25 -5.32 20.74
C ALA A 111 20.10 -4.84 19.83
N TRP A 112 20.37 -4.63 18.53
CA TRP A 112 19.39 -4.02 17.63
C TRP A 112 18.33 -5.04 17.21
N SER A 113 17.06 -4.63 17.26
CA SER A 113 15.97 -5.45 16.74
C SER A 113 15.96 -5.44 15.20
N THR A 114 15.40 -6.48 14.57
CA THR A 114 15.31 -6.51 13.11
C THR A 114 14.62 -5.26 12.51
N PRO A 115 13.49 -4.75 13.04
CA PRO A 115 12.93 -3.48 12.60
C PRO A 115 13.90 -2.29 12.66
N GLU A 116 14.71 -2.18 13.72
CA GLU A 116 15.72 -1.11 13.86
C GLU A 116 16.83 -1.26 12.81
N ILE A 117 17.30 -2.49 12.57
CA ILE A 117 18.33 -2.77 11.56
C ILE A 117 17.82 -2.40 10.17
N PHE A 118 16.62 -2.85 9.79
CA PHE A 118 16.01 -2.49 8.51
C PHE A 118 15.81 -0.97 8.42
N HIS A 119 15.36 -0.33 9.50
CA HIS A 119 15.16 1.12 9.52
C HIS A 119 16.47 1.91 9.43
N ALA A 120 17.57 1.46 10.00
CA ALA A 120 18.83 2.18 9.84
C ALA A 120 19.48 1.92 8.48
N ALA A 121 19.52 0.66 8.01
CA ALA A 121 20.11 0.30 6.72
C ALA A 121 19.46 1.02 5.54
N THR A 122 18.16 1.28 5.60
CA THR A 122 17.42 1.90 4.47
C THR A 122 17.10 3.39 4.70
N SER A 123 17.75 4.01 5.70
CA SER A 123 17.73 5.46 5.91
C SER A 123 18.63 6.17 4.89
N LEU A 124 18.26 7.40 4.55
CA LEU A 124 18.95 8.25 3.60
C LEU A 124 19.91 9.19 4.34
N VAL A 125 21.13 9.25 3.81
CA VAL A 125 22.20 10.16 4.24
C VAL A 125 22.62 11.06 3.09
N PRO A 126 23.27 12.21 3.37
CA PRO A 126 23.98 12.94 2.33
C PRO A 126 25.00 12.02 1.65
N GLY A 127 25.03 12.02 0.31
CA GLY A 127 26.03 11.27 -0.46
C GLY A 127 26.16 11.81 -1.89
N GLU A 128 27.11 11.29 -2.65
CA GLU A 128 27.29 11.64 -4.07
C GLU A 128 26.50 10.69 -4.97
N GLY A 129 25.71 11.24 -5.89
CA GLY A 129 24.90 10.49 -6.85
C GLY A 129 23.53 10.08 -6.31
N ALA A 130 22.46 10.49 -7.00
CA ALA A 130 21.14 9.98 -6.75
C ALA A 130 21.02 8.52 -7.22
N PRO A 131 20.33 7.63 -6.48
CA PRO A 131 20.02 6.31 -7.00
C PRO A 131 19.27 6.44 -8.33
N PRO A 132 19.56 5.58 -9.32
CA PRO A 132 18.87 5.64 -10.60
C PRO A 132 17.36 5.54 -10.37
N PRO A 133 16.54 6.28 -11.13
CA PRO A 133 15.09 6.18 -11.00
C PRO A 133 14.66 4.73 -11.18
N ALA A 134 13.83 4.24 -10.27
CA ALA A 134 13.31 2.88 -10.34
C ALA A 134 12.54 2.70 -11.65
N ALA A 135 13.12 1.96 -12.59
CA ALA A 135 12.44 1.58 -13.82
C ALA A 135 11.43 0.48 -13.50
N THR A 136 10.13 0.76 -13.66
CA THR A 136 9.11 -0.31 -13.64
C THR A 136 9.29 -1.19 -14.86
N ALA A 137 9.52 -2.49 -14.63
CA ALA A 137 9.65 -3.44 -15.74
C ALA A 137 8.38 -3.48 -16.60
N LYS A 138 8.52 -3.34 -17.92
CA LYS A 138 7.41 -3.60 -18.85
C LYS A 138 7.08 -5.09 -18.82
N ARG A 139 5.84 -5.42 -18.49
CA ARG A 139 5.38 -6.82 -18.36
C ARG A 139 4.58 -7.26 -19.56
N ALA A 140 4.68 -8.54 -19.89
CA ALA A 140 3.97 -9.14 -21.01
C ALA A 140 2.45 -8.97 -20.85
N ALA A 141 1.78 -8.63 -21.96
CA ALA A 141 0.34 -8.69 -22.05
C ALA A 141 -0.10 -10.15 -21.89
N LEU A 142 -1.12 -10.39 -21.09
CA LEU A 142 -1.75 -11.70 -20.97
C LEU A 142 -2.98 -11.67 -21.91
N PRO A 143 -3.27 -12.76 -22.65
CA PRO A 143 -4.48 -12.86 -23.45
C PRO A 143 -5.72 -12.94 -22.54
N ASP A 144 -6.88 -12.52 -23.06
CA ASP A 144 -8.20 -12.57 -22.39
C ASP A 144 -8.44 -11.48 -21.31
N ALA A 145 -8.75 -10.26 -21.76
CA ALA A 145 -9.01 -9.11 -20.90
C ALA A 145 -10.49 -8.70 -20.93
N ALA A 146 -11.14 -8.69 -19.76
CA ALA A 146 -12.50 -8.18 -19.62
C ALA A 146 -12.45 -6.69 -19.23
N ALA A 147 -13.10 -5.83 -20.03
CA ALA A 147 -13.34 -4.43 -19.66
C ALA A 147 -14.21 -4.37 -18.41
N LEU A 148 -13.78 -3.57 -17.42
CA LEU A 148 -14.54 -3.40 -16.20
C LEU A 148 -15.61 -2.30 -16.37
N PRO A 149 -16.83 -2.53 -15.86
CA PRO A 149 -17.89 -1.54 -15.93
C PRO A 149 -17.58 -0.36 -15.00
N LEU A 150 -17.95 0.84 -15.45
CA LEU A 150 -17.96 2.03 -14.62
C LEU A 150 -19.26 2.10 -13.81
N ARG A 151 -19.19 2.65 -12.60
CA ARG A 151 -20.37 3.04 -11.83
C ARG A 151 -20.19 4.45 -11.28
N GLU A 152 -21.32 5.12 -11.06
CA GLU A 152 -21.32 6.41 -10.38
C GLU A 152 -20.82 6.25 -8.94
N PRO A 153 -20.03 7.24 -8.45
CA PRO A 153 -19.63 7.29 -7.06
C PRO A 153 -20.86 7.48 -6.16
N PRO A 154 -20.84 6.95 -4.93
CA PRO A 154 -21.92 7.16 -3.98
C PRO A 154 -21.98 8.63 -3.52
N GLU A 155 -23.15 9.09 -3.08
CA GLU A 155 -23.32 10.43 -2.48
C GLU A 155 -22.72 10.58 -1.05
N ARG A 156 -21.87 9.64 -0.64
CA ARG A 156 -21.21 9.65 0.67
C ARG A 156 -19.88 10.40 0.60
N SER A 157 -19.68 11.34 1.52
CA SER A 157 -18.43 12.11 1.58
C SER A 157 -17.26 11.28 2.11
N VAL A 158 -16.04 11.66 1.74
CA VAL A 158 -14.80 11.08 2.28
C VAL A 158 -14.75 11.23 3.81
N ALA A 159 -15.14 12.40 4.33
CA ALA A 159 -15.16 12.66 5.77
C ALA A 159 -16.11 11.71 6.52
N TRP A 160 -17.27 11.39 5.92
CA TRP A 160 -18.18 10.38 6.46
C TRP A 160 -17.52 8.99 6.44
N ALA A 161 -16.95 8.59 5.30
CA ALA A 161 -16.33 7.27 5.17
C ALA A 161 -15.18 7.07 6.18
N ILE A 162 -14.35 8.09 6.43
CA ILE A 162 -13.26 8.03 7.41
C ILE A 162 -13.79 7.77 8.83
N ARG A 163 -14.89 8.42 9.22
CA ARG A 163 -15.49 8.31 10.56
C ARG A 163 -16.20 6.97 10.78
N GLU A 164 -16.97 6.54 9.78
CA GLU A 164 -17.81 5.35 9.89
C GLU A 164 -17.02 4.06 9.66
N ARG A 165 -15.97 4.09 8.83
CA ARG A 165 -15.23 2.89 8.44
C ARG A 165 -14.86 2.01 9.63
N ARG A 166 -15.18 0.74 9.52
CA ARG A 166 -14.73 -0.31 10.46
C ARG A 166 -14.05 -1.45 9.72
N SER A 167 -13.25 -2.21 10.46
CA SER A 167 -12.65 -3.45 9.94
C SER A 167 -13.58 -4.61 10.22
N THR A 168 -14.20 -5.14 9.17
CA THR A 168 -15.20 -6.20 9.27
C THR A 168 -14.66 -7.43 9.97
N ARG A 169 -15.48 -8.03 10.84
CA ARG A 169 -15.11 -9.23 11.60
C ARG A 169 -15.51 -10.51 10.89
N ARG A 170 -16.64 -10.48 10.17
CA ARG A 170 -17.23 -11.58 9.40
C ARG A 170 -17.84 -11.04 8.12
N PHE A 171 -17.66 -11.78 7.04
CA PHE A 171 -18.33 -11.52 5.77
C PHE A 171 -19.50 -12.48 5.63
N SER A 172 -20.61 -12.02 5.07
CA SER A 172 -21.70 -12.89 4.64
C SER A 172 -21.33 -13.59 3.33
N ASP A 173 -22.09 -14.62 2.96
CA ASP A 173 -21.88 -15.35 1.71
C ASP A 173 -22.50 -14.65 0.49
N ALA A 174 -23.02 -13.42 0.66
CA ALA A 174 -23.62 -12.64 -0.41
C ALA A 174 -22.61 -12.27 -1.50
N ALA A 175 -23.04 -12.37 -2.76
CA ALA A 175 -22.22 -12.01 -3.91
C ALA A 175 -22.14 -10.49 -4.09
N VAL A 176 -20.95 -10.02 -4.46
CA VAL A 176 -20.67 -8.61 -4.82
C VAL A 176 -20.82 -8.45 -6.34
N SER A 177 -21.26 -7.29 -6.83
CA SER A 177 -21.36 -7.07 -8.28
C SER A 177 -19.98 -6.79 -8.90
N LEU A 178 -19.80 -7.12 -10.18
CA LEU A 178 -18.58 -6.74 -10.91
C LEU A 178 -18.37 -5.22 -10.93
N ALA A 179 -19.44 -4.42 -10.98
CA ALA A 179 -19.36 -2.96 -10.93
C ALA A 179 -18.86 -2.42 -9.59
N ASP A 180 -19.25 -3.04 -8.48
CA ASP A 180 -18.73 -2.68 -7.16
C ASP A 180 -17.24 -3.00 -7.05
N LEU A 181 -16.83 -4.21 -7.49
CA LEU A 181 -15.42 -4.57 -7.52
C LEU A 181 -14.62 -3.62 -8.42
N ALA A 182 -15.12 -3.34 -9.63
CA ALA A 182 -14.47 -2.42 -10.57
C ALA A 182 -14.25 -1.04 -9.95
N TYR A 183 -15.27 -0.48 -9.30
CA TYR A 183 -15.17 0.78 -8.58
C TYR A 183 -14.12 0.74 -7.46
N LEU A 184 -14.09 -0.32 -6.65
CA LEU A 184 -13.07 -0.44 -5.61
C LEU A 184 -11.66 -0.54 -6.21
N LEU A 185 -11.48 -1.19 -7.36
CA LEU A 185 -10.19 -1.25 -8.05
C LEU A 185 -9.77 0.08 -8.68
N SER A 186 -10.73 0.90 -9.14
CA SER A 186 -10.42 2.25 -9.63
C SER A 186 -9.99 3.16 -8.46
N LEU A 187 -10.63 3.05 -7.30
CA LEU A 187 -10.20 3.74 -6.08
C LEU A 187 -8.84 3.25 -5.60
N ALA A 188 -8.61 1.94 -5.56
CA ALA A 188 -7.33 1.34 -5.16
C ALA A 188 -6.17 1.89 -6.02
N GLN A 189 -6.39 1.99 -7.33
CA GLN A 189 -5.43 2.56 -8.27
C GLN A 189 -5.12 4.03 -7.96
N GLY A 190 -6.15 4.83 -7.68
CA GLY A 190 -6.06 6.26 -7.45
C GLY A 190 -5.55 7.04 -8.66
N ASN A 191 -5.23 8.32 -8.47
CA ASN A 191 -4.52 9.11 -9.47
C ASN A 191 -3.06 8.64 -9.56
N PRO A 192 -2.56 8.18 -10.73
CA PRO A 192 -1.17 7.75 -10.88
C PRO A 192 -0.13 8.80 -10.44
N ALA A 193 -0.41 10.09 -10.66
CA ALA A 193 0.47 11.19 -10.25
C ALA A 193 0.50 11.42 -8.73
N ALA A 194 -0.45 10.82 -8.00
CA ALA A 194 -0.56 10.89 -6.56
C ALA A 194 -0.19 9.55 -5.88
N ARG A 195 0.49 8.64 -6.57
CA ARG A 195 1.03 7.44 -5.91
C ARG A 195 2.20 7.80 -5.01
N LEU A 196 2.29 7.14 -3.86
CA LEU A 196 3.42 7.30 -2.94
C LEU A 196 4.67 6.59 -3.45
N ALA A 197 4.48 5.44 -4.11
CA ALA A 197 5.56 4.63 -4.65
C ALA A 197 5.17 3.93 -5.96
N PRO A 198 6.12 3.71 -6.87
CA PRO A 198 5.91 2.85 -8.03
C PRO A 198 5.98 1.35 -7.65
N GLY A 199 5.55 0.48 -8.57
CA GLY A 199 5.82 -0.95 -8.49
C GLY A 199 4.94 -1.75 -7.52
N VAL A 200 3.81 -1.20 -7.05
CA VAL A 200 2.77 -1.97 -6.36
C VAL A 200 1.65 -2.32 -7.34
N GLU A 201 1.53 -3.60 -7.67
CA GLU A 201 0.50 -4.15 -8.56
C GLU A 201 -0.60 -4.88 -7.78
N LEU A 202 -1.77 -5.03 -8.40
CA LEU A 202 -2.91 -5.72 -7.78
C LEU A 202 -3.18 -7.08 -8.46
N ARG A 203 -3.23 -8.14 -7.64
CA ARG A 203 -3.78 -9.44 -8.02
C ARG A 203 -5.10 -9.65 -7.30
N ILE A 204 -6.12 -10.09 -8.02
CA ILE A 204 -7.47 -10.26 -7.49
C ILE A 204 -7.77 -11.74 -7.38
N VAL A 205 -8.16 -12.21 -6.21
CA VAL A 205 -8.72 -13.54 -6.01
C VAL A 205 -10.23 -13.40 -5.93
N ALA A 206 -10.94 -13.70 -7.01
CA ALA A 206 -12.39 -13.62 -7.09
C ALA A 206 -13.05 -14.93 -6.62
N HIS A 207 -14.07 -14.83 -5.77
CA HIS A 207 -14.84 -15.97 -5.27
C HIS A 207 -16.33 -15.87 -5.59
N ARG A 208 -16.95 -14.73 -5.27
CA ARG A 208 -18.40 -14.51 -5.41
C ARG A 208 -18.68 -13.14 -6.03
N ILE A 209 -18.17 -12.94 -7.24
CA ILE A 209 -18.39 -11.72 -8.02
C ILE A 209 -19.40 -12.03 -9.11
N ARG A 210 -20.57 -11.38 -9.09
CA ARG A 210 -21.59 -11.58 -10.13
C ARG A 210 -21.04 -11.11 -11.47
N GLY A 211 -21.08 -11.98 -12.48
CA GLY A 211 -20.56 -11.70 -13.82
C GLY A 211 -19.06 -11.92 -13.99
N LEU A 212 -18.38 -12.53 -13.01
CA LEU A 212 -16.97 -12.89 -13.11
C LEU A 212 -16.77 -14.32 -12.59
N GLU A 213 -16.10 -15.16 -13.38
CA GLU A 213 -15.76 -16.52 -12.97
C GLU A 213 -14.83 -16.51 -11.74
N PRO A 214 -14.96 -17.43 -10.78
CA PRO A 214 -13.99 -17.56 -9.69
C PRO A 214 -12.58 -17.82 -10.22
N GLY A 215 -11.57 -17.19 -9.62
CA GLY A 215 -10.19 -17.34 -10.06
C GLY A 215 -9.24 -16.25 -9.56
N ILE A 216 -8.00 -16.29 -10.05
CA ILE A 216 -6.98 -15.25 -9.87
C ILE A 216 -6.89 -14.44 -11.15
N TYR A 217 -6.87 -13.12 -10.98
CA TYR A 217 -6.78 -12.14 -12.05
C TYR A 217 -5.65 -11.15 -11.76
N ARG A 218 -4.99 -10.68 -12.82
CA ARG A 218 -4.14 -9.49 -12.75
C ARG A 218 -4.96 -8.28 -13.14
N TYR A 219 -4.91 -7.22 -12.34
CA TYR A 219 -5.57 -5.96 -12.68
C TYR A 219 -4.65 -5.07 -13.51
N ARG A 220 -5.13 -4.68 -14.69
CA ARG A 220 -4.49 -3.74 -15.62
C ARG A 220 -5.10 -2.37 -15.41
N ALA A 221 -4.42 -1.58 -14.60
CA ALA A 221 -4.91 -0.27 -14.20
C ALA A 221 -4.93 0.78 -15.32
N ASP A 222 -4.00 0.69 -16.26
CA ASP A 222 -3.85 1.57 -17.41
C ASP A 222 -5.06 1.54 -18.35
N VAL A 223 -5.72 0.38 -18.43
CA VAL A 223 -6.88 0.14 -19.30
C VAL A 223 -8.13 -0.31 -18.52
N HIS A 224 -8.08 -0.27 -17.19
CA HIS A 224 -9.14 -0.71 -16.28
C HIS A 224 -9.73 -2.10 -16.62
N GLN A 225 -8.88 -3.13 -16.63
CA GLN A 225 -9.24 -4.50 -17.04
C GLN A 225 -8.76 -5.57 -16.07
N LEU A 226 -9.47 -6.71 -16.02
CA LEU A 226 -9.00 -7.92 -15.38
C LEU A 226 -8.53 -8.92 -16.42
N VAL A 227 -7.35 -9.49 -16.20
CA VAL A 227 -6.79 -10.55 -17.05
C VAL A 227 -6.64 -11.83 -16.24
N ALA A 228 -7.25 -12.91 -16.70
CA ALA A 228 -7.25 -14.18 -15.98
C ALA A 228 -5.84 -14.77 -15.92
N PHE A 229 -5.41 -15.16 -14.72
CA PHE A 229 -4.20 -15.95 -14.51
C PHE A 229 -4.55 -17.43 -14.30
N ARG A 230 -5.56 -17.69 -13.47
CA ARG A 230 -6.03 -19.05 -13.16
C ARG A 230 -7.50 -19.02 -12.79
N LYS A 231 -8.33 -19.85 -13.42
CA LYS A 231 -9.75 -20.00 -13.06
C LYS A 231 -9.93 -21.12 -12.02
N GLY A 232 -11.04 -21.06 -11.29
CA GLY A 232 -11.45 -22.06 -10.31
C GLY A 232 -11.71 -21.50 -8.91
N ASP A 233 -12.37 -22.31 -8.07
CA ASP A 233 -12.62 -21.97 -6.68
C ASP A 233 -11.34 -22.09 -5.85
N LEU A 234 -10.95 -20.98 -5.23
CA LEU A 234 -9.71 -20.85 -4.46
C LEU A 234 -9.96 -20.54 -2.99
N ARG A 235 -11.20 -20.63 -2.50
CA ARG A 235 -11.57 -20.31 -1.11
C ARG A 235 -10.81 -21.14 -0.09
N GLY A 236 -10.82 -22.46 -0.23
CA GLY A 236 -10.09 -23.40 0.63
C GLY A 236 -8.56 -23.20 0.59
N PRO A 237 -7.93 -23.17 -0.60
CA PRO A 237 -6.52 -22.80 -0.75
C PRO A 237 -6.16 -21.46 -0.11
N LEU A 238 -6.93 -20.40 -0.35
CA LEU A 238 -6.68 -19.06 0.18
C LEU A 238 -6.77 -19.05 1.71
N ARG A 239 -7.78 -19.71 2.30
CA ARG A 239 -7.89 -19.88 3.76
C ARG A 239 -6.65 -20.52 4.37
N ARG A 240 -6.13 -21.59 3.76
CA ARG A 240 -4.93 -22.28 4.27
C ARG A 240 -3.72 -21.36 4.28
N VAL A 241 -3.47 -20.63 3.18
CA VAL A 241 -2.30 -19.73 3.09
C VAL A 241 -2.46 -18.48 3.97
N CYS A 242 -3.69 -18.08 4.26
CA CYS A 242 -4.01 -16.98 5.19
C CYS A 242 -4.15 -17.44 6.66
N LEU A 243 -3.38 -18.43 7.09
CA LEU A 243 -3.33 -18.91 8.49
C LEU A 243 -4.66 -19.46 9.02
N GLY A 244 -5.46 -20.10 8.15
CA GLY A 244 -6.75 -20.68 8.53
C GLY A 244 -7.86 -19.65 8.80
N GLN A 245 -7.65 -18.38 8.46
CA GLN A 245 -8.62 -17.32 8.73
C GLN A 245 -9.86 -17.44 7.82
N ASP A 246 -11.03 -17.70 8.41
CA ASP A 246 -12.29 -17.86 7.67
C ASP A 246 -12.68 -16.63 6.82
N LYS A 247 -12.17 -15.45 7.18
CA LYS A 247 -12.38 -14.21 6.39
C LYS A 247 -11.83 -14.32 4.97
N ALA A 248 -10.75 -15.09 4.78
CA ALA A 248 -10.19 -15.36 3.46
C ALA A 248 -11.13 -16.21 2.60
N GLU A 249 -11.87 -17.13 3.22
CA GLU A 249 -12.83 -18.02 2.56
C GLU A 249 -14.19 -17.34 2.27
N ARG A 250 -14.63 -16.52 3.23
CA ARG A 250 -15.95 -15.86 3.25
C ARG A 250 -15.98 -14.50 2.54
N ALA A 251 -14.85 -13.94 2.15
CA ALA A 251 -14.88 -12.74 1.31
C ALA A 251 -15.40 -13.07 -0.10
N ALA A 252 -15.99 -12.07 -0.76
CA ALA A 252 -16.35 -12.17 -2.16
C ALA A 252 -15.12 -12.06 -3.08
N ALA A 253 -14.11 -11.29 -2.67
CA ALA A 253 -12.81 -11.22 -3.32
C ALA A 253 -11.67 -10.87 -2.34
N GLY A 254 -10.44 -11.21 -2.70
CA GLY A 254 -9.21 -10.71 -2.09
C GLY A 254 -8.41 -9.86 -3.09
N VAL A 255 -7.87 -8.74 -2.64
CA VAL A 255 -7.00 -7.84 -3.41
C VAL A 255 -5.61 -7.89 -2.81
N ALA A 256 -4.69 -8.59 -3.47
CA ALA A 256 -3.30 -8.70 -3.07
C ALA A 256 -2.46 -7.60 -3.71
N MET A 257 -1.72 -6.85 -2.89
CA MET A 257 -0.73 -5.88 -3.32
C MET A 257 0.62 -6.58 -3.47
N VAL A 258 1.16 -6.58 -4.69
CA VAL A 258 2.42 -7.22 -5.05
C VAL A 258 3.47 -6.15 -5.30
N ALA A 259 4.54 -6.18 -4.53
CA ALA A 259 5.68 -5.26 -4.66
C ALA A 259 6.70 -5.77 -5.68
N ASP A 260 7.30 -4.85 -6.43
CA ASP A 260 8.47 -5.10 -7.28
C ASP A 260 9.76 -5.00 -6.44
N ILE A 261 10.18 -6.15 -5.91
CA ILE A 261 11.40 -6.32 -5.10
C ILE A 261 12.65 -6.15 -5.97
N GLY A 262 12.60 -6.58 -7.24
CA GLY A 262 13.71 -6.42 -8.17
C GLY A 262 14.05 -4.95 -8.42
N ALA A 263 13.02 -4.11 -8.61
CA ALA A 263 13.20 -2.67 -8.71
C ALA A 263 13.77 -2.07 -7.42
N ALA A 264 13.31 -2.54 -6.25
CA ALA A 264 13.83 -2.07 -4.97
C ALA A 264 15.32 -2.41 -4.78
N SER A 265 15.74 -3.63 -5.13
CA SER A 265 17.17 -3.99 -5.07
C SER A 265 18.03 -3.22 -6.07
N ALA A 266 17.48 -2.79 -7.22
CA ALA A 266 18.22 -2.05 -8.24
C ALA A 266 18.31 -0.54 -7.99
N ALA A 267 17.23 0.07 -7.47
CA ALA A 267 17.13 1.51 -7.21
C ALA A 267 17.40 1.88 -5.74
N GLY A 268 17.68 0.89 -4.90
CA GLY A 268 17.99 1.03 -3.50
C GLY A 268 16.86 0.57 -2.57
N ASP A 269 17.24 -0.15 -1.51
CA ASP A 269 16.39 -0.90 -0.59
C ASP A 269 15.27 -0.09 0.09
N ARG A 270 15.41 1.24 0.20
CA ARG A 270 14.33 2.12 0.72
C ARG A 270 13.03 2.02 -0.10
N LEU A 271 13.09 1.73 -1.40
CA LEU A 271 11.88 1.60 -2.23
C LEU A 271 10.92 0.54 -1.66
N TYR A 272 11.44 -0.49 -0.97
CA TYR A 272 10.58 -1.46 -0.29
C TYR A 272 9.73 -0.82 0.83
N ARG A 273 10.27 0.17 1.56
CA ARG A 273 9.49 0.95 2.53
C ARG A 273 8.38 1.74 1.84
N ASP A 274 8.73 2.39 0.74
CA ASP A 274 7.82 3.24 -0.01
C ASP A 274 6.66 2.38 -0.55
N GLN A 275 6.95 1.16 -1.04
CA GLN A 275 5.95 0.19 -1.47
C GLN A 275 5.06 -0.32 -0.34
N LEU A 276 5.59 -0.49 0.89
CA LEU A 276 4.78 -0.85 2.06
C LEU A 276 3.80 0.29 2.42
N LEU A 277 4.27 1.54 2.43
CA LEU A 277 3.44 2.73 2.66
C LEU A 277 2.37 2.88 1.56
N GLU A 278 2.72 2.70 0.28
CA GLU A 278 1.75 2.69 -0.82
C GLU A 278 0.72 1.57 -0.66
N SER A 279 1.14 0.36 -0.26
CA SER A 279 0.19 -0.74 -0.05
C SER A 279 -0.81 -0.47 1.08
N GLY A 280 -0.42 0.29 2.11
CA GLY A 280 -1.31 0.79 3.15
C GLY A 280 -2.27 1.85 2.62
N ALA A 281 -1.77 2.78 1.80
CA ALA A 281 -2.61 3.79 1.16
C ALA A 281 -3.68 3.15 0.24
N ILE A 282 -3.28 2.18 -0.59
CA ILE A 282 -4.20 1.40 -1.43
C ILE A 282 -5.24 0.69 -0.55
N GLY A 283 -4.80 0.02 0.52
CA GLY A 283 -5.69 -0.64 1.47
C GLY A 283 -6.70 0.32 2.09
N GLN A 284 -6.30 1.57 2.38
CA GLN A 284 -7.22 2.57 2.95
C GLN A 284 -8.25 3.03 1.93
N ARG A 285 -7.87 3.25 0.67
CA ARG A 285 -8.82 3.55 -0.41
C ARG A 285 -9.86 2.44 -0.58
N LEU A 286 -9.43 1.18 -0.49
CA LEU A 286 -10.33 0.01 -0.52
C LEU A 286 -11.29 0.00 0.67
N TYR A 287 -10.80 0.29 1.88
CA TYR A 287 -11.65 0.38 3.08
C TYR A 287 -12.72 1.47 2.96
N LEU A 288 -12.31 2.69 2.61
CA LEU A 288 -13.21 3.83 2.51
C LEU A 288 -14.18 3.66 1.36
N GLY A 289 -13.70 3.16 0.22
CA GLY A 289 -14.51 2.84 -0.93
C GLY A 289 -15.58 1.80 -0.61
N ALA A 290 -15.20 0.70 0.07
CA ALA A 290 -16.13 -0.35 0.45
C ALA A 290 -17.23 0.19 1.38
N GLU A 291 -16.84 0.93 2.42
CA GLU A 291 -17.78 1.57 3.35
C GLU A 291 -18.75 2.51 2.61
N ALA A 292 -18.24 3.32 1.67
CA ALA A 292 -19.04 4.29 0.92
C ALA A 292 -20.12 3.65 0.02
N ILE A 293 -19.91 2.39 -0.41
CA ILE A 293 -20.86 1.65 -1.25
C ILE A 293 -21.61 0.55 -0.49
N GLY A 294 -21.56 0.55 0.85
CA GLY A 294 -22.26 -0.42 1.69
C GLY A 294 -21.66 -1.83 1.69
N LEU A 295 -20.38 -1.94 1.28
CA LEU A 295 -19.60 -3.16 1.41
C LEU A 295 -18.68 -3.10 2.62
N SER A 296 -18.04 -4.23 2.86
CA SER A 296 -17.11 -4.45 3.95
C SER A 296 -15.72 -4.77 3.41
N ALA A 297 -14.72 -4.36 4.17
CA ALA A 297 -13.32 -4.67 3.88
C ALA A 297 -12.59 -5.19 5.13
N ARG A 298 -11.54 -5.98 4.90
CA ARG A 298 -10.65 -6.45 5.96
C ARG A 298 -9.24 -6.72 5.43
N ASN A 299 -8.28 -6.00 5.97
CA ASN A 299 -6.88 -6.30 5.72
C ASN A 299 -6.42 -7.56 6.45
N LEU A 300 -5.56 -8.29 5.75
CA LEU A 300 -4.78 -9.42 6.24
C LEU A 300 -3.32 -9.14 5.88
N ALA A 301 -2.49 -8.85 6.89
CA ALA A 301 -1.05 -8.67 6.71
C ALA A 301 -0.25 -9.92 7.14
N ALA A 302 -0.92 -10.95 7.64
CA ALA A 302 -0.31 -12.21 8.05
C ALA A 302 -0.83 -13.36 7.18
N PHE A 303 0.11 -14.01 6.49
CA PHE A 303 -0.09 -15.16 5.59
C PHE A 303 1.26 -15.86 5.41
N PHE A 304 1.24 -17.10 4.90
CA PHE A 304 2.45 -17.82 4.49
C PHE A 304 2.95 -17.24 3.16
N ASP A 305 3.97 -16.37 3.19
CA ASP A 305 4.43 -15.58 2.04
C ASP A 305 4.69 -16.44 0.80
N ASP A 306 5.54 -17.47 0.90
CA ASP A 306 5.89 -18.33 -0.25
C ASP A 306 4.68 -19.07 -0.80
N SER A 307 3.79 -19.53 0.07
CA SER A 307 2.58 -20.25 -0.35
C SER A 307 1.58 -19.31 -1.03
N LEU A 308 1.43 -18.07 -0.54
CA LEU A 308 0.57 -17.07 -1.17
C LEU A 308 1.18 -16.58 -2.50
N ASN A 309 2.49 -16.36 -2.55
CA ASN A 309 3.21 -16.02 -3.77
C ASN A 309 2.99 -17.10 -4.84
N GLY A 310 3.25 -18.37 -4.50
CA GLY A 310 3.03 -19.50 -5.40
C GLY A 310 1.57 -19.64 -5.85
N LEU A 311 0.61 -19.47 -4.93
CA LEU A 311 -0.81 -19.48 -5.26
C LEU A 311 -1.16 -18.41 -6.31
N LEU A 312 -0.61 -17.21 -6.15
CA LEU A 312 -0.88 -16.06 -7.03
C LEU A 312 0.02 -16.01 -8.27
N GLY A 313 0.93 -16.96 -8.49
CA GLY A 313 1.87 -16.89 -9.62
C GLY A 313 2.84 -15.73 -9.52
N VAL A 314 3.40 -15.54 -8.33
CA VAL A 314 4.41 -14.54 -7.96
C VAL A 314 5.66 -15.31 -7.52
N ASP A 315 6.86 -14.87 -7.93
CA ASP A 315 8.09 -15.65 -7.71
C ASP A 315 8.70 -15.52 -6.30
N GLY A 316 8.24 -14.56 -5.50
CA GLY A 316 8.71 -14.30 -4.14
C GLY A 316 10.09 -13.64 -4.06
N ARG A 317 10.74 -13.37 -5.20
CA ARG A 317 12.13 -12.89 -5.27
C ARG A 317 12.25 -11.54 -5.97
N ARG A 318 11.72 -11.44 -7.18
CA ARG A 318 11.60 -10.17 -7.93
C ARG A 318 10.28 -9.50 -7.63
N GLU A 319 9.29 -10.29 -7.25
CA GLU A 319 7.99 -9.82 -6.84
C GLU A 319 7.55 -10.54 -5.58
N ALA A 320 6.87 -9.85 -4.67
CA ALA A 320 6.33 -10.48 -3.47
C ALA A 320 5.01 -9.85 -3.05
N VAL A 321 4.08 -10.68 -2.58
CA VAL A 321 2.84 -10.19 -1.97
C VAL A 321 3.17 -9.54 -0.64
N ILE A 322 2.92 -8.23 -0.54
CA ILE A 322 3.26 -7.46 0.67
C ILE A 322 2.06 -7.21 1.57
N HIS A 323 0.84 -7.17 1.02
CA HIS A 323 -0.39 -6.84 1.73
C HIS A 323 -1.60 -7.49 1.02
N LEU A 324 -2.64 -7.83 1.76
CA LEU A 324 -3.89 -8.42 1.23
C LEU A 324 -5.10 -7.72 1.86
N THR A 325 -6.05 -7.29 1.04
CA THR A 325 -7.34 -6.74 1.49
C THR A 325 -8.48 -7.63 1.02
N MET A 326 -9.26 -8.17 1.95
CA MET A 326 -10.47 -8.93 1.65
C MET A 326 -11.67 -8.00 1.52
N LEU A 327 -12.55 -8.27 0.56
CA LEU A 327 -13.74 -7.49 0.22
C LEU A 327 -14.98 -8.40 0.19
N GLY A 328 -16.11 -7.92 0.69
CA GLY A 328 -17.36 -8.67 0.68
C GLY A 328 -18.52 -7.88 1.26
N ALA A 329 -19.70 -8.47 1.30
CA ALA A 329 -20.80 -7.92 2.10
C ALA A 329 -20.53 -8.19 3.60
N GLY A 330 -20.86 -7.22 4.46
CA GLY A 330 -20.85 -7.43 5.90
C GLY A 330 -21.96 -8.39 6.33
N ASP A 331 -21.82 -8.91 7.55
CA ASP A 331 -22.96 -9.43 8.34
C ASP A 331 -23.69 -8.27 9.02
#